data_AF-A0AAW5X9P1-F1
#
_entry.id   AF-A0AAW5X9P1-F1
#
_cell.length_a   1.000
_cell.length_b   1.000
_cell.length_c   1.000
_cell.angle_alpha   90.00
_cell.angle_beta   90.00
_cell.angle_gamma   90.00
#
_symmetry.space_group_name_H-M   'P 1'
#
loop_
_entity.id
_entity.type
_entity.pdbx_description
1 polymer ?
#
loop_
_entity_poly.entity_id
_entity_poly.type
_entity_poly.pdbx_seq_one_letter_code
_entity_poly.pdbx_strand_id
1 'polypeptide(L)' 'MKEQDILKEFDEVIDNINRLTGEDARAFLKFIHGYLSIVGVGDGTFTESDFVEKVAGLYKKDVAKVIELRKEQIKKSP' A
#
# COMPACT_ATOMS: atom_id res chain seq x y z
N MET A 1 -3.92 24.84 1.76
CA MET A 1 -4.51 23.80 2.62
C MET A 1 -4.58 22.44 1.92
N LYS A 2 -5.24 22.28 0.77
CA LYS A 2 -5.33 20.97 0.10
C LYS A 2 -3.99 20.33 -0.31
N GLU A 3 -3.02 21.11 -0.82
CA GLU A 3 -1.70 20.57 -1.22
C GLU A 3 -0.85 20.09 -0.05
N GLN A 4 -0.89 20.78 1.10
CA GLN A 4 -0.14 20.37 2.28
C GLN A 4 -0.67 19.05 2.87
N ASP A 5 -1.99 18.85 2.84
CA ASP A 5 -2.59 17.59 3.27
C ASP A 5 -2.22 16.44 2.33
N ILE A 6 -2.21 16.66 1.01
CA ILE A 6 -1.78 15.66 0.02
C ILE A 6 -0.32 15.26 0.22
N LEU A 7 0.58 16.23 0.45
CA LEU A 7 2.00 15.94 0.68
C LEU A 7 2.21 15.12 1.95
N LYS A 8 1.47 15.43 3.01
CA LYS A 8 1.49 14.65 4.25
C LYS A 8 1.01 13.22 4.05
N GLU A 9 -0.05 13.02 3.26
CA GLU A 9 -0.54 11.68 2.93
C GLU A 9 0.49 10.88 2.12
N PHE A 10 1.24 11.54 1.23
CA PHE A 10 2.34 10.91 0.50
C PHE A 10 3.49 10.48 1.42
N ASP A 11 3.88 11.34 2.37
CA ASP A 11 4.94 11.02 3.34
C ASP A 11 4.58 9.81 4.22
N GLU A 12 3.31 9.68 4.64
CA GLU A 12 2.83 8.52 5.40
C GLU A 12 2.87 7.22 4.59
N VAL A 13 2.54 7.30 3.30
CA VAL A 13 2.64 6.14 2.39
C VAL A 13 4.10 5.71 2.24
N ILE A 14 5.03 6.66 2.08
CA ILE A 14 6.47 6.36 1.99
C ILE A 14 7.01 5.76 3.29
N ASP A 15 6.63 6.28 4.46
CA ASP A 15 7.05 5.70 5.75
C ASP A 15 6.57 4.25 5.90
N ASN A 16 5.32 3.96 5.49
CA ASN A 16 4.78 2.60 5.53
C ASN A 16 5.54 1.65 4.58
N ILE A 17 5.93 2.11 3.39
CA ILE A 17 6.76 1.34 2.45
C ILE A 17 8.13 1.03 3.07
N ASN A 18 8.77 2.01 3.69
CA ASN A 18 10.09 1.86 4.32
C ASN A 18 10.10 0.86 5.48
N ARG A 19 8.92 0.53 6.02
CA ARG A 19 8.75 -0.39 7.15
C ARG A 19 8.35 -1.81 6.74
N LEU A 20 8.18 -2.06 5.45
CA LEU A 20 7.92 -3.40 4.93
C LEU A 20 9.15 -4.30 5.09
N THR A 21 8.94 -5.56 5.49
CA THR A 21 10.00 -6.58 5.41
C THR A 21 10.19 -7.02 3.96
N GLY A 22 11.31 -7.71 3.65
CA GLY A 22 11.55 -8.24 2.31
C GLY A 22 10.48 -9.22 1.84
N GLU A 23 9.83 -9.95 2.76
CA GLU A 23 8.69 -10.82 2.45
C GLU A 23 7.42 -10.03 2.13
N ASP A 24 7.12 -9.00 2.93
CA ASP A 24 5.97 -8.11 2.69
C ASP A 24 6.10 -7.41 1.32
N ALA A 25 7.27 -6.87 1.01
CA ALA A 25 7.54 -6.20 -0.26
C ALA A 25 7.36 -7.16 -1.45
N ARG A 26 7.81 -8.42 -1.33
CA ARG A 26 7.66 -9.44 -2.37
C ARG A 26 6.21 -9.83 -2.59
N ALA A 27 5.42 -10.00 -1.52
CA ALA A 27 3.99 -10.26 -1.62
C ALA A 27 3.25 -9.08 -2.27
N PHE A 28 3.63 -7.85 -1.91
CA PHE A 28 3.03 -6.63 -2.44
C PHE A 28 3.33 -6.42 -3.93
N LEU A 29 4.57 -6.69 -4.36
CA LEU A 29 4.94 -6.66 -5.79
C LEU A 29 4.14 -7.68 -6.62
N LYS A 30 3.91 -8.89 -6.08
CA LYS A 30 3.06 -9.90 -6.75
C LYS A 30 1.61 -9.42 -6.84
N PHE A 31 1.10 -8.77 -5.80
CA PHE A 31 -0.25 -8.20 -5.79
C PHE A 31 -0.41 -7.08 -6.84
N ILE A 32 0.54 -6.13 -6.88
CA ILE A 32 0.60 -5.07 -7.91
C ILE A 32 0.64 -5.66 -9.31
N HIS A 33 1.54 -6.62 -9.55
CA HIS A 33 1.70 -7.26 -10.85
C HIS A 33 0.43 -8.01 -11.28
N GLY A 34 -0.21 -8.73 -10.35
CA GLY A 34 -1.48 -9.40 -10.60
C GLY A 34 -2.59 -8.43 -10.99
N TYR A 35 -2.68 -7.27 -10.31
CA TYR A 35 -3.63 -6.23 -10.67
C TYR A 35 -3.34 -5.62 -12.04
N LEU A 36 -2.10 -5.22 -12.33
CA LEU A 36 -1.71 -4.66 -13.63
C LEU A 36 -1.97 -5.64 -14.79
N SER A 37 -1.80 -6.94 -14.56
CA SER A 37 -2.15 -7.98 -15.53
C SER A 37 -3.65 -8.12 -15.78
N ILE A 38 -4.51 -7.70 -14.84
CA ILE A 38 -5.97 -7.68 -15.01
C ILE A 38 -6.38 -6.39 -15.72
N VAL A 39 -5.80 -5.26 -15.31
CA VAL A 39 -6.06 -3.94 -15.92
C VAL A 39 -5.62 -3.88 -17.37
N GLY A 40 -4.46 -4.46 -17.70
CA GLY A 40 -3.96 -4.51 -19.08
C GLY A 40 -4.76 -5.43 -20.02
N VAL A 41 -5.72 -6.20 -19.50
CA VAL A 41 -6.56 -7.15 -20.27
C VAL A 41 -8.05 -6.75 -20.23
N GLY A 42 -8.44 -5.85 -19.33
CA GLY A 42 -9.84 -5.42 -19.13
C GLY A 42 -10.34 -4.44 -20.19
N ASP A 43 -11.65 -4.41 -20.39
CA ASP A 43 -12.41 -3.62 -21.36
C ASP A 43 -12.46 -2.12 -20.99
N GLY A 44 -11.30 -1.47 -20.89
CA GLY A 44 -11.15 -0.01 -21.03
C GLY A 44 -11.75 0.88 -19.94
N THR A 45 -12.48 0.35 -18.94
CA THR A 45 -13.06 1.19 -17.87
C THR A 45 -12.19 1.29 -16.62
N PHE A 46 -11.18 0.43 -16.47
CA PHE A 46 -10.25 0.48 -15.34
C PHE A 46 -8.96 1.16 -15.78
N THR A 47 -8.70 2.36 -15.25
CA THR A 47 -7.58 3.19 -15.66
C THR A 47 -6.36 2.99 -14.74
N GLU A 48 -5.20 3.47 -15.19
CA GLU A 48 -4.01 3.57 -14.33
C GLU A 48 -4.26 4.42 -13.08
N SER A 49 -5.12 5.44 -13.18
CA SER A 49 -5.51 6.29 -12.04
C SER A 49 -6.29 5.50 -10.99
N ASP A 50 -7.23 4.66 -11.42
CA ASP A 50 -8.00 3.78 -10.51
C ASP A 50 -7.07 2.78 -9.80
N PHE A 51 -6.05 2.29 -10.51
CA PHE A 51 -5.03 1.43 -9.93
C PHE A 51 -4.22 2.15 -8.84
N VAL A 52 -3.72 3.36 -9.13
CA VAL A 52 -2.93 4.14 -8.18
C VAL A 52 -3.74 4.47 -6.92
N GLU A 53 -4.98 4.92 -7.08
CA GLU A 53 -5.86 5.25 -5.94
C GLU A 53 -6.11 4.03 -5.05
N LYS A 54 -6.38 2.87 -5.66
CA LYS A 54 -6.68 1.63 -4.93
C LYS A 54 -5.44 1.08 -4.20
N VAL A 55 -4.27 1.14 -4.83
CA VAL A 55 -2.99 0.75 -4.20
C VAL A 55 -2.61 1.72 -3.08
N ALA A 56 -2.79 3.03 -3.27
CA ALA A 56 -2.57 4.02 -2.23
C ALA A 56 -3.48 3.77 -1.01
N GLY A 57 -4.74 3.41 -1.23
CA GLY A 57 -5.69 3.03 -0.17
C GLY A 57 -5.22 1.85 0.68
N LEU A 58 -4.63 0.83 0.06
CA LEU A 58 -4.07 -0.34 0.75
C LEU A 58 -2.87 0.04 1.63
N TYR A 59 -1.98 0.89 1.14
CA TYR A 59 -0.85 1.39 1.94
C TYR A 59 -1.30 2.22 3.14
N LYS A 60 -2.30 3.09 2.94
CA LYS A 60 -2.79 4.00 3.98
C LYS A 60 -3.51 3.26 5.12
N LYS A 61 -4.34 2.26 4.80
CA LYS A 61 -5.19 1.59 5.79
C LYS A 61 -4.66 0.23 6.21
N ASP A 62 -4.41 -0.65 5.25
CA ASP A 62 -4.19 -2.06 5.55
C ASP A 62 -2.74 -2.34 5.95
N VAL A 63 -1.78 -1.76 5.23
CA VAL A 63 -0.34 -1.90 5.59
C VAL A 63 -0.05 -1.23 6.93
N ALA A 64 -0.58 -0.03 7.17
CA ALA A 64 -0.46 0.64 8.47
C ALA A 64 -0.98 -0.24 9.62
N LYS A 65 -2.17 -0.84 9.45
CA LYS A 65 -2.76 -1.76 10.43
C LYS A 65 -1.91 -3.02 10.64
N VAL A 66 -1.37 -3.60 9.58
CA VAL A 66 -0.47 -4.77 9.68
C VAL A 66 0.80 -4.43 10.46
N ILE A 67 1.40 -3.25 10.22
CA ILE A 67 2.58 -2.78 10.94
C ILE A 67 2.27 -2.60 12.43
N GLU A 68 1.13 -2.02 12.78
CA GLU A 68 0.73 -1.87 14.19
C GLU A 68 0.52 -3.23 14.88
N LEU A 69 -0.24 -4.13 14.25
CA LEU A 69 -0.45 -5.48 14.79
C LEU A 69 0.87 -6.23 15.00
N ARG A 70 1.83 -6.08 14.09
CA ARG A 70 3.17 -6.68 14.23
C ARG A 70 3.92 -6.10 15.43
N LYS A 71 3.89 -4.78 15.63
CA LYS A 71 4.50 -4.13 16.81
C LYS A 71 3.86 -4.62 18.11
N GLU A 72 2.53 -4.77 18.13
CA GLU A 72 1.82 -5.31 19.30
C GLU A 72 2.18 -6.75 19.60
N GLN A 73 2.35 -7.59 18.58
CA GLN A 73 2.78 -8.98 18.76
C GLN A 73 4.22 -9.08 19.26
N ILE A 74 5.14 -8.24 18.74
CA ILE A 74 6.52 -8.17 19.23
C ILE A 74 6.56 -7.74 20.71
N LYS A 75 5.73 -6.77 21.11
CA LYS A 75 5.63 -6.34 22.53
C LYS A 75 5.07 -7.42 23.46
N LYS A 76 4.30 -8.38 22.94
CA LYS A 76 3.68 -9.47 23.71
C LYS A 76 4.53 -10.74 23.75
N SER A 77 5.59 -10.81 22.95
CA SER A 77 6.53 -11.93 22.98
C SER A 77 7.61 -11.65 24.05
N PRO A 78 7.80 -12.52 25.06
CA PRO A 78 8.76 -12.34 26.15
C PRO A 78 10.22 -12.17 25.70
#